data_AF-A0A2M9C8Q8-F1
#
_entry.id   AF-A0A2M9C8Q8-F1
#
_cell.length_a   1.000
_cell.length_b   1.000
_cell.length_c   1.000
_cell.angle_alpha   90.00
_cell.angle_beta   90.00
_cell.angle_gamma   90.00
#
_symmetry.space_group_name_H-M   'P 1'
#
loop_
_entity.id
_entity.type
_entity.pdbx_description
1 polymer ?
#
loop_
_entity_poly.entity_id
_entity_poly.type
_entity_poly.pdbx_seq_one_letter_code
_entity_poly.pdbx_strand_id
1 'polypeptide(L)'
;MVVNKVMNRYNPTERLGVNETEKIVIQNLGWIFREQPIVDVGLDAIIEQVENDEPTGKFIAVQIKSGSGNFYKTQKGLSHYVTSIHYNYWLNLSIPIILIAHIPEE
;
A
#
# COMPACT_ATOMS: atom_id res chain seq x y z
N MET A 1 -0.53 -3.88 36.27
CA MET A 1 -1.39 -2.73 35.91
C MET A 1 -1.74 -2.87 34.44
N VAL A 2 -2.94 -3.39 34.13
CA VAL A 2 -3.39 -3.53 32.74
C VAL A 2 -3.86 -2.15 32.30
N VAL A 3 -3.06 -1.47 31.48
CA VAL A 3 -3.46 -0.22 30.86
C VAL A 3 -4.46 -0.59 29.77
N ASN A 4 -5.75 -0.41 30.04
CA ASN A 4 -6.78 -0.49 29.01
C ASN A 4 -6.54 0.65 28.02
N LYS A 5 -5.90 0.33 26.89
CA LYS A 5 -5.77 1.24 25.75
C LYS A 5 -7.19 1.56 25.30
N VAL A 6 -7.63 2.79 25.53
CA VAL A 6 -8.90 3.29 25.00
C VAL A 6 -8.86 3.10 23.49
N MET A 7 -9.64 2.15 22.97
CA MET A 7 -9.75 1.95 21.52
C MET A 7 -10.49 3.16 20.97
N ASN A 8 -9.75 4.05 20.32
CA ASN A 8 -10.33 5.18 19.62
C ASN A 8 -11.26 4.63 18.53
N ARG A 9 -12.51 5.12 18.49
CA ARG A 9 -13.51 4.68 17.50
C ARG A 9 -13.15 5.07 16.07
N TYR A 10 -12.29 6.06 15.91
CA TYR A 10 -11.78 6.53 14.63
C TYR A 10 -10.27 6.35 14.57
N ASN A 11 -9.79 5.76 13.49
CA ASN A 11 -8.37 5.61 13.20
C ASN A 11 -8.11 5.94 11.71
N PRO A 12 -7.47 7.08 11.38
CA PRO A 12 -7.21 7.48 10.00
C PRO A 12 -5.97 6.81 9.38
N THR A 13 -5.25 5.95 10.12
CA THR A 13 -3.92 5.44 9.75
C THR A 13 -3.85 4.89 8.33
N GLU A 14 -4.81 4.05 7.94
CA GLU A 14 -4.86 3.46 6.59
C GLU A 14 -5.11 4.53 5.51
N ARG A 15 -6.07 5.43 5.74
CA ARG A 15 -6.37 6.54 4.83
C ARG A 15 -5.16 7.47 4.64
N LEU A 16 -4.44 7.76 5.71
CA LEU A 16 -3.22 8.59 5.62
C LEU A 16 -2.14 7.92 4.76
N GLY A 17 -2.01 6.59 4.80
CA GLY A 17 -1.07 5.90 3.91
C GLY A 17 -1.49 5.89 2.45
N VAL A 18 -2.80 5.78 2.17
CA VAL A 18 -3.30 5.96 0.80
C VAL A 18 -2.96 7.36 0.29
N ASN A 19 -3.26 8.39 1.08
CA ASN A 19 -3.01 9.78 0.72
C ASN A 19 -1.51 10.06 0.47
N GLU A 20 -0.62 9.59 1.34
CA GLU A 20 0.82 9.82 1.15
C GLU A 20 1.37 9.03 -0.05
N THR A 21 0.85 7.82 -0.28
CA THR A 21 1.20 7.04 -1.48
C THR A 21 0.78 7.77 -2.75
N GLU A 22 -0.48 8.22 -2.83
CA GLU A 22 -0.99 8.98 -3.98
C GLU A 22 -0.15 10.23 -4.23
N LYS A 23 0.15 10.99 -3.17
CA LYS A 23 0.96 12.19 -3.24
C LYS A 23 2.35 11.91 -3.82
N ILE A 24 3.03 10.85 -3.36
CA ILE A 24 4.35 10.46 -3.90
C ILE A 24 4.23 10.09 -5.38
N VAL A 25 3.22 9.30 -5.74
CA VAL A 25 3.00 8.86 -7.13
C VAL A 25 2.78 10.06 -8.06
N ILE A 26 1.92 11.00 -7.66
CA ILE A 26 1.59 12.17 -8.49
C ILE A 26 2.73 13.19 -8.49
N GLN A 27 3.26 13.56 -7.31
CA GLN A 27 4.20 14.68 -7.20
C GLN A 27 5.65 14.31 -7.47
N ASN A 28 6.07 13.10 -7.07
CA ASN A 28 7.47 12.71 -7.16
C ASN A 28 7.76 11.87 -8.41
N LEU A 29 6.81 11.01 -8.80
CA LEU A 29 6.95 10.19 -10.00
C LEU A 29 6.31 10.82 -11.24
N GLY A 30 5.33 11.72 -11.07
CA GLY A 30 4.55 12.26 -12.18
C GLY A 30 3.63 11.21 -12.82
N TRP A 31 3.28 10.15 -12.08
CA TRP A 31 2.49 9.02 -12.57
C TRP A 31 1.03 9.12 -12.11
N ILE A 32 0.17 8.28 -12.67
CA ILE A 32 -1.27 8.33 -12.35
C ILE A 32 -1.62 7.28 -11.31
N PHE A 33 -2.28 7.71 -10.23
CA PHE A 33 -2.78 6.87 -9.16
C PHE A 33 -4.28 6.61 -9.33
N ARG A 34 -4.74 5.37 -9.08
CA ARG A 34 -6.16 4.98 -9.11
C ARG A 34 -6.50 4.15 -7.88
N GLU A 35 -7.07 4.78 -6.85
CA GLU A 35 -7.60 4.06 -5.69
C GLU A 35 -8.73 3.11 -6.14
N GLN A 36 -8.72 1.88 -5.63
CA GLN A 36 -9.81 0.93 -5.85
C GLN A 36 -10.94 1.19 -4.85
N PRO A 37 -12.19 1.42 -5.30
CA PRO A 37 -13.30 1.70 -4.40
C PRO A 37 -13.76 0.47 -3.61
N ILE A 38 -13.39 -0.73 -4.06
CA ILE A 38 -13.73 -2.01 -3.43
C ILE A 38 -12.42 -2.74 -3.17
N VAL A 39 -12.10 -2.93 -1.89
CA VAL A 39 -10.91 -3.66 -1.45
C VAL A 39 -11.37 -5.03 -0.94
N ASP A 40 -11.33 -6.05 -1.80
CA ASP A 40 -11.79 -7.41 -1.44
C ASP A 40 -10.64 -8.43 -1.27
N VAL A 41 -9.49 -8.18 -1.90
CA VAL A 41 -8.35 -9.12 -1.97
C VAL A 41 -6.97 -8.46 -1.77
N GLY A 42 -6.94 -7.27 -1.16
CA GLY A 42 -5.69 -6.57 -0.86
C GLY A 42 -5.08 -5.84 -2.06
N LEU A 43 -5.92 -5.35 -2.97
CA LEU A 43 -5.54 -4.41 -4.02
C LEU A 43 -6.15 -3.05 -3.67
N ASP A 44 -5.33 -2.15 -3.14
CA ASP A 44 -5.81 -0.84 -2.68
C ASP A 44 -5.80 0.19 -3.82
N ALA A 45 -4.87 0.03 -4.77
CA ALA A 45 -4.75 0.94 -5.91
C ALA A 45 -4.08 0.28 -7.13
N ILE A 46 -4.20 0.95 -8.27
CA ILE A 46 -3.41 0.70 -9.48
C ILE A 46 -2.68 1.98 -9.85
N ILE A 47 -1.39 1.88 -10.16
CA ILE A 47 -0.57 2.97 -10.68
C ILE A 47 -0.33 2.74 -12.17
N GLU A 48 -0.38 3.80 -12.96
CA GLU A 48 0.00 3.80 -14.38
C GLU A 48 1.23 4.67 -14.60
N GLN A 49 2.25 4.11 -15.26
CA GLN A 49 3.44 4.86 -15.64
C GLN A 49 3.10 5.89 -16.73
N VAL A 50 3.65 7.09 -16.57
CA VAL A 50 3.61 8.18 -17.56
C VAL A 50 5.04 8.45 -18.06
N GLU A 51 5.19 8.61 -19.37
CA GLU A 51 6.46 9.00 -20.01
C GLU A 51 6.18 10.14 -21.01
N ASN A 52 6.91 11.25 -20.89
CA ASN A 52 6.71 12.45 -21.73
C ASN A 52 5.25 12.94 -21.75
N ASP A 53 4.63 13.02 -20.57
CA ASP A 53 3.23 13.41 -20.37
C ASP A 53 2.18 12.47 -20.99
N GLU A 54 2.59 11.31 -21.51
CA GLU A 54 1.70 10.30 -22.10
C GLU A 54 1.54 9.07 -21.20
N PRO A 55 0.30 8.64 -20.89
CA PRO A 55 0.05 7.38 -20.18
C PRO A 55 0.51 6.19 -21.02
N THR A 56 1.31 5.31 -20.43
CA THR A 56 1.96 4.22 -21.18
C THR A 56 1.14 2.94 -21.27
N GLY A 57 0.05 2.82 -20.51
CA GLY A 57 -0.68 1.56 -20.32
C GLY A 57 0.09 0.49 -19.53
N LYS A 58 1.26 0.81 -18.97
CA LYS A 58 2.00 -0.08 -18.06
C LYS A 58 1.50 0.14 -16.63
N PHE A 59 0.84 -0.88 -16.10
CA PHE A 59 0.21 -0.82 -14.78
C PHE A 59 1.00 -1.57 -13.72
N ILE A 60 0.91 -1.07 -12.49
CA ILE A 60 1.42 -1.73 -11.28
C ILE A 60 0.27 -1.79 -10.27
N ALA A 61 -0.06 -2.99 -9.81
CA ALA A 61 -0.97 -3.21 -8.70
C ALA A 61 -0.30 -2.81 -7.37
N VAL A 62 -1.08 -2.30 -6.42
CA VAL A 62 -0.54 -1.79 -5.14
C VAL A 62 -1.36 -2.30 -3.96
N GLN A 63 -0.66 -2.87 -2.99
CA GLN A 63 -1.15 -3.02 -1.62
C GLN A 63 -0.42 -2.01 -0.74
N ILE A 64 -1.16 -1.23 0.04
CA ILE A 64 -0.69 -0.23 0.99
C ILE A 64 -0.95 -0.75 2.40
N LYS A 65 0.08 -0.76 3.24
CA LYS A 65 -0.02 -1.08 4.66
C LYS A 65 0.52 0.08 5.47
N SER A 66 -0.27 0.50 6.46
CA SER A 66 0.04 1.68 7.26
C SER A 66 0.20 1.32 8.74
N GLY A 67 1.17 1.97 9.39
CA GLY A 67 1.53 1.72 10.79
C GLY A 67 2.51 0.55 10.97
N SER A 68 3.15 0.51 12.14
CA SER A 68 4.24 -0.43 12.45
C SER A 68 3.79 -1.83 12.87
N GLY A 69 2.50 -2.02 13.21
CA GLY A 69 2.03 -3.19 13.95
C GLY A 69 2.21 -4.56 13.28
N ASN A 70 2.40 -4.61 11.96
CA ASN A 70 2.53 -5.86 11.19
C ASN A 70 3.86 -5.97 10.44
N PHE A 71 4.77 -5.01 10.64
CA PHE A 71 6.08 -5.01 10.01
C PHE A 71 7.16 -5.36 11.02
N TYR A 72 8.09 -6.21 10.61
CA TYR A 72 9.18 -6.67 11.45
C TYR A 72 10.50 -6.26 10.80
N LYS A 73 11.28 -5.43 11.50
CA LYS A 73 12.65 -5.12 11.10
C LYS A 73 13.52 -6.36 11.25
N THR A 74 14.26 -6.67 10.20
CA THR A 74 15.25 -7.74 10.14
C THR A 74 16.59 -7.14 9.73
N GLN A 75 17.67 -7.91 9.85
CA GLN A 75 18.98 -7.47 9.36
C GLN A 75 19.02 -7.19 7.85
N LYS A 76 18.04 -7.71 7.08
CA LYS A 76 17.97 -7.59 5.62
C LYS A 76 16.95 -6.54 5.14
N GLY A 77 16.23 -5.89 6.06
CA GLY A 77 15.17 -4.94 5.74
C GLY A 77 13.86 -5.25 6.48
N LEU A 78 12.74 -4.91 5.86
CA LEU A 78 11.40 -5.02 6.46
C LEU A 78 10.68 -6.30 6.02
N SER A 79 10.14 -7.07 6.97
CA SER A 79 9.34 -8.27 6.71
C SER A 79 7.87 -8.03 7.04
N HIS A 80 6.97 -8.53 6.20
CA HIS A 80 5.52 -8.50 6.41
C HIS A 80 4.91 -9.84 6.02
N TYR A 81 4.13 -10.44 6.90
CA TYR A 81 3.45 -11.70 6.62
C TYR A 81 2.16 -11.46 5.83
N VAL A 82 1.97 -12.23 4.76
CA VAL A 82 0.77 -12.18 3.92
C VAL A 82 0.02 -13.49 4.02
N THR A 83 -1.31 -13.43 3.97
CA THR A 83 -2.14 -14.64 4.00
C THR A 83 -1.96 -15.42 2.69
N SER A 84 -2.22 -16.73 2.72
CA SER A 84 -2.18 -17.56 1.51
C SER A 84 -3.18 -17.10 0.44
N ILE A 85 -4.32 -16.53 0.85
CA ILE A 85 -5.32 -15.96 -0.06
C ILE A 85 -4.73 -14.79 -0.84
N HIS A 86 -4.15 -13.79 -0.16
CA HIS A 86 -3.51 -12.65 -0.82
C HIS A 86 -2.33 -13.09 -1.67
N TYR A 87 -1.46 -13.96 -1.13
CA TYR A 87 -0.32 -14.49 -1.86
C TYR A 87 -0.71 -15.15 -3.19
N ASN A 88 -1.68 -16.07 -3.16
CA ASN A 88 -2.13 -16.77 -4.38
C ASN A 88 -2.84 -15.81 -5.35
N TYR A 89 -3.63 -14.85 -4.85
CA TYR A 89 -4.28 -13.86 -5.70
C TYR A 89 -3.23 -12.98 -6.41
N TRP A 90 -2.25 -12.47 -5.67
CA TRP A 90 -1.17 -11.62 -6.16
C TRP A 90 -0.32 -12.30 -7.23
N LEU A 91 0.02 -13.58 -7.06
CA LEU A 91 0.78 -14.34 -8.06
C LEU A 91 0.01 -14.59 -9.36
N ASN A 92 -1.32 -14.50 -9.33
CA ASN A 92 -2.16 -14.67 -10.51
C ASN A 92 -2.45 -13.35 -11.23
N LEU A 93 -2.00 -12.21 -10.70
CA LEU A 93 -2.16 -10.92 -11.39
C LEU A 93 -1.40 -10.93 -12.71
N SER A 94 -2.03 -10.39 -13.75
CA SER A 94 -1.39 -10.19 -15.06
C SER A 94 -0.43 -9.00 -15.09
N ILE A 95 -0.37 -8.23 -14.00
CA ILE A 95 0.48 -7.06 -13.82
C ILE A 95 1.31 -7.22 -12.54
N PRO A 96 2.52 -6.63 -12.47
CA PRO A 96 3.32 -6.66 -11.26
C PRO A 96 2.58 -6.00 -10.10
N ILE A 97 2.82 -6.50 -8.89
CA ILE A 97 2.31 -5.93 -7.64
C ILE A 97 3.45 -5.50 -6.73
N ILE A 98 3.28 -4.36 -6.08
CA ILE A 98 4.17 -3.87 -5.03
C ILE A 98 3.43 -3.73 -3.70
N LEU A 99 4.16 -3.96 -2.61
CA LEU A 99 3.72 -3.69 -1.25
C LEU A 99 4.36 -2.37 -0.80
N ILE A 100 3.53 -1.39 -0.44
CA ILE A 100 3.97 -0.11 0.09
C ILE A 100 3.73 -0.09 1.59
N ALA A 101 4.79 0.23 2.34
CA ALA A 101 4.75 0.41 3.78
C ALA A 101 4.79 1.90 4.11
N HIS A 102 3.72 2.43 4.70
CA HIS A 102 3.70 3.77 5.27
C HIS A 102 3.82 3.68 6.79
N ILE A 103 5.01 3.99 7.32
CA ILE A 103 5.32 3.89 8.75
C ILE A 103 5.83 5.26 9.22
N PRO A 104 4.93 6.19 9.62
CA PRO A 104 5.31 7.58 9.89
C PRO A 104 6.28 7.77 11.06
N GLU A 105 6.36 6.79 11.95
CA GLU A 105 7.16 6.83 13.19
C GLU A 105 8.53 6.16 13.03
N GLU A 106 8.87 5.68 11.82
CA GLU A 106 10.18 5.11 11.45
C GLU A 106 10.91 5.98 10.44
#